data_AF-A0A1Y4TRL4-F1
#
_entry.id   AF-A0A1Y4TRL4-F1
#
_cell.length_a   1.000
_cell.length_b   1.000
_cell.length_c   1.000
_cell.angle_alpha   90.00
_cell.angle_beta   90.00
_cell.angle_gamma   90.00
#
_symmetry.space_group_name_H-M   'P 1'
#
loop_
_entity.id
_entity.type
_entity.pdbx_description
1 polymer ?
#
loop_
_entity_poly.entity_id
_entity_poly.type
_entity_poly.pdbx_seq_one_letter_code
_entity_poly.pdbx_strand_id
1 'polypeptide(L)' 'MQEKNSNQSPEQFIIDYRLKRTSELLKSDSGTISYIALSSGFQSYQSFNRLFRKRYQISPTEFRKKYNTKTNKR' A
#
# COMPACT_ATOMS: atom_id res chain seq x y z
N MET A 1 -15.62 28.01 -16.84
CA MET A 1 -14.38 27.88 -16.06
C MET A 1 -14.67 26.85 -14.97
N GLN A 2 -13.97 25.71 -14.93
CA GLN A 2 -14.27 24.64 -13.96
C GLN A 2 -13.36 24.77 -12.74
N GLU A 3 -13.89 25.39 -11.69
CA GLU A 3 -13.29 25.42 -10.36
C GLU A 3 -13.64 24.11 -9.63
N LYS A 4 -12.84 23.06 -9.82
CA LYS A 4 -12.90 21.87 -8.96
C LYS A 4 -11.92 22.04 -7.81
N ASN A 5 -12.36 22.74 -6.77
CA ASN A 5 -11.78 22.70 -5.44
C ASN A 5 -12.04 21.32 -4.81
N SER A 6 -11.21 20.35 -5.16
CA SER A 6 -10.99 19.15 -4.38
C SER A 6 -9.48 18.98 -4.33
N ASN A 7 -8.86 19.42 -3.23
CA ASN A 7 -7.40 19.46 -3.01
C ASN A 7 -6.71 18.07 -2.99
N GLN A 8 -7.34 17.05 -3.58
CA GLN A 8 -6.74 15.77 -3.88
C GLN A 8 -6.79 15.58 -5.38
N SER A 9 -5.64 15.76 -6.05
CA SER A 9 -5.51 15.44 -7.47
C SER A 9 -6.01 14.02 -7.75
N PRO A 10 -6.61 13.74 -8.91
CA PRO A 10 -7.06 12.39 -9.29
C PRO A 10 -5.99 11.30 -9.07
N GLU A 11 -4.73 11.67 -9.24
CA GLU A 11 -3.56 10.84 -8.94
C GLU A 11 -3.49 10.39 -7.48
N GLN A 12 -3.74 11.29 -6.52
CA GLN A 12 -3.75 10.94 -5.10
C GLN A 12 -4.85 9.94 -4.78
N PHE A 13 -6.03 10.10 -5.38
CA PHE A 13 -7.13 9.14 -5.20
C PHE A 13 -6.73 7.74 -5.70
N ILE A 14 -6.09 7.67 -6.88
CA ILE A 14 -5.60 6.40 -7.43
C ILE A 14 -4.52 5.79 -6.52
N ILE A 15 -3.58 6.61 -6.03
CA ILE A 15 -2.54 6.16 -5.09
C ILE A 15 -3.18 5.60 -3.82
N ASP A 16 -4.14 6.31 -3.22
CA ASP A 16 -4.83 5.89 -2.01
C ASP A 16 -5.57 4.57 -2.21
N TYR A 17 -6.27 4.42 -3.34
CA TYR A 17 -6.93 3.18 -3.71
C TYR A 17 -5.93 2.01 -3.82
N ARG A 18 -4.81 2.21 -4.50
CA ARG A 18 -3.75 1.20 -4.64
C ARG A 18 -3.13 0.84 -3.29
N LEU A 19 -2.85 1.83 -2.45
CA LEU A 19 -2.33 1.64 -1.10
C LEU A 19 -3.30 0.81 -0.25
N LYS A 20 -4.59 1.13 -0.30
CA LYS A 20 -5.63 0.37 0.41
C LYS A 20 -5.64 -1.09 -0.04
N ARG A 21 -5.66 -1.35 -1.35
CA ARG A 21 -5.61 -2.71 -1.91
C ARG A 21 -4.35 -3.47 -1.50
N THR A 22 -3.17 -2.85 -1.59
CA THR A 22 -1.92 -3.50 -1.12
C THR A 22 -1.98 -3.83 0.37
N SER A 23 -2.58 -2.97 1.19
CA SER A 23 -2.68 -3.21 2.64
C SER A 23 -3.55 -4.43 2.96
N GLU A 24 -4.59 -4.71 2.17
CA GLU A 24 -5.43 -5.90 2.30
C GLU A 24 -4.66 -7.14 1.88
N LEU A 25 -3.93 -7.08 0.76
CA LEU A 25 -3.09 -8.18 0.29
C LEU A 25 -1.98 -8.53 1.30
N LEU A 26 -1.35 -7.53 1.93
CA LEU A 26 -0.34 -7.72 2.96
C LEU A 26 -0.88 -8.43 4.21
N LYS A 27 -2.18 -8.30 4.52
CA LYS A 27 -2.83 -9.02 5.62
C LYS A 27 -3.12 -10.49 5.28
N SER A 28 -3.38 -10.76 4.00
CA SER A 28 -3.73 -12.10 3.48
C SER A 28 -2.53 -13.00 3.17
N ASP A 29 -1.30 -12.51 3.31
CA ASP A 29 -0.06 -13.24 2.99
C ASP A 29 0.11 -13.70 1.53
N SER A 30 -0.53 -13.01 0.59
CA SER A 30 -0.63 -13.43 -0.83
C SER A 30 0.65 -13.28 -1.67
N GLY A 31 1.85 -13.39 -1.08
CA GLY A 31 3.13 -13.35 -1.81
C GLY A 31 4.16 -12.37 -1.24
N THR A 32 5.20 -12.05 -2.03
CA THR A 32 6.24 -11.10 -1.61
C THR A 32 5.72 -9.65 -1.69
N ILE A 33 6.25 -8.78 -0.84
CA ILE A 33 5.81 -7.37 -0.77
C ILE A 33 6.07 -6.65 -2.10
N SER A 34 7.20 -6.93 -2.75
CA SER A 34 7.52 -6.39 -4.07
C SER A 34 6.52 -6.84 -5.13
N TYR A 35 6.13 -8.11 -5.13
CA TYR A 35 5.10 -8.62 -6.04
C TYR A 35 3.75 -7.93 -5.81
N ILE A 36 3.32 -7.82 -4.55
CA ILE A 36 2.07 -7.13 -4.17
C ILE A 36 2.06 -5.67 -4.67
N ALA A 37 3.19 -4.96 -4.52
CA ALA A 37 3.32 -3.59 -4.98
C ALA A 37 3.19 -3.48 -6.51
N LEU A 38 3.94 -4.31 -7.25
CA LEU A 38 3.92 -4.31 -8.72
C LEU A 38 2.54 -4.71 -9.26
N SER A 39 1.94 -5.78 -8.70
CA SER A 39 0.60 -6.25 -9.08
C SER A 39 -0.50 -5.24 -8.76
N SER A 40 -0.29 -4.35 -7.79
CA SER A 40 -1.23 -3.28 -7.45
C SER A 40 -1.03 -2.01 -8.28
N GLY A 41 -0.15 -2.04 -9.29
CA GLY A 41 0.04 -0.96 -10.26
C GLY A 41 1.14 0.04 -9.91
N PHE A 42 1.96 -0.21 -8.88
CA PHE A 42 3.15 0.61 -8.63
C PHE A 42 4.27 0.27 -9.62
N GLN A 43 4.94 1.28 -10.16
CA GLN A 43 6.06 1.09 -11.09
C GLN A 43 7.30 0.48 -10.41
N SER A 44 7.48 0.73 -9.11
CA SER A 44 8.60 0.19 -8.36
C SER A 44 8.29 0.06 -6.87
N TYR A 45 9.03 -0.83 -6.21
CA TYR A 45 8.96 -1.00 -4.77
C TYR A 45 9.38 0.27 -4.01
N GLN A 46 10.36 1.05 -4.49
CA GLN A 46 10.80 2.27 -3.79
C GLN A 46 9.68 3.32 -3.74
N SER A 47 8.99 3.55 -4.87
CA SER A 47 7.87 4.49 -4.95
C SER A 47 6.71 4.06 -4.05
N PHE A 48 6.37 2.77 -4.08
CA PHE A 48 5.39 2.17 -3.18
C PHE A 48 5.78 2.36 -1.71
N ASN A 49 6.99 1.98 -1.32
CA ASN A 49 7.44 2.04 0.08
C ASN A 49 7.38 3.47 0.63
N ARG A 50 7.81 4.47 -0.16
CA ARG A 50 7.73 5.88 0.24
C ARG A 50 6.29 6.33 0.49
N LEU A 51 5.37 6.02 -0.43
CA LEU A 51 3.96 6.39 -0.33
C LEU A 51 3.25 5.62 0.79
N PHE A 52 3.55 4.34 0.95
CA PHE A 52 2.99 3.50 1.98
C PHE A 52 3.40 3.97 3.37
N ARG A 53 4.69 4.27 3.58
CA ARG A 53 5.18 4.84 4.84
C ARG A 53 4.56 6.22 5.10
N LYS A 54 4.39 7.05 4.08
CA LYS A 54 3.70 8.34 4.23
C LYS A 54 2.25 8.17 4.71
N ARG A 55 1.54 7.16 4.20
CA ARG A 55 0.12 6.92 4.53
C ARG A 55 -0.07 6.19 5.87
N TYR A 56 0.70 5.15 6.13
CA TYR A 56 0.52 4.24 7.28
C TYR A 56 1.56 4.44 8.39
N GLN A 57 2.54 5.33 8.18
CA GLN A 57 3.61 5.67 9.13
C GLN A 57 4.56 4.51 9.49
N ILE A 58 4.38 3.34 8.87
CA ILE A 58 5.21 2.15 9.06
C ILE A 58 5.58 1.53 7.71
N SER A 59 6.63 0.71 7.67
CA SER A 59 6.99 0.01 6.44
C SER A 59 5.94 -1.06 6.07
N PRO A 60 5.79 -1.40 4.78
CA PRO A 60 4.93 -2.51 4.34
C PRO A 60 5.28 -3.84 5.03
N THR A 61 6.56 -4.06 5.33
CA THR A 61 7.04 -5.25 6.04
C THR A 61 6.58 -5.27 7.48
N GLU A 62 6.70 -4.15 8.20
CA GLU A 62 6.17 -4.03 9.56
C GLU A 62 4.65 -4.14 9.59
N PHE A 63 3.97 -3.54 8.61
CA PHE A 63 2.53 -3.67 8.46
C PHE A 63 2.14 -5.15 8.31
N ARG A 64 2.78 -5.88 7.40
CA ARG A 64 2.55 -7.33 7.24
C ARG A 64 2.80 -8.08 8.55
N LYS A 65 3.93 -7.84 9.24
CA LYS A 65 4.23 -8.48 10.54
C LYS A 65 3.19 -8.18 11.61
N LYS A 66 2.71 -6.93 11.69
CA LYS A 66 1.73 -6.47 12.67
C LYS A 66 0.37 -7.13 12.50
N TYR A 67 -0.03 -7.41 11.26
CA TYR A 67 -1.35 -7.97 10.95
C TYR A 67 -1.33 -9.47 10.62
N ASN A 68 -0.17 -10.04 10.29
CA ASN A 68 0.01 -11.47 10.08
C ASN A 68 0.58 -12.16 11.33
N THR A 69 -0.01 -11.88 12.50
CA THR A 69 0.36 -12.52 13.77
C THR A 69 -0.09 -13.99 13.88
N LYS A 70 -0.38 -14.66 12.76
CA LYS A 70 -0.77 -16.09 12.75
C LYS A 70 0.37 -17.08 12.59
N THR A 71 1.62 -16.64 12.40
CA THR A 71 2.78 -17.55 12.29
C THR A 71 3.69 -17.48 13.51
N ASN A 72 3.18 -17.94 14.65
CA ASN A 72 4.01 -18.72 15.58
C ASN A 72 3.14 -19.83 16.19
N LYS A 73 2.89 -20.87 15.39
CA LYS A 73 2.43 -22.17 15.86
C LYS A 73 3.20 -23.24 15.10
N ARG A 74 4.47 -23.41 15.46
CA ARG A 74 5.22 -24.67 15.33
C ARG A 74 6.14 -24.78 16.53
#